data_AF-A0A9W6IQW4-F1
#
_entry.id   AF-A0A9W6IQW4-F1
#
_cell.length_a   1.000
_cell.length_b   1.000
_cell.length_c   1.000
_cell.angle_alpha   90.00
_cell.angle_beta   90.00
_cell.angle_gamma   90.00
#
_symmetry.space_group_name_H-M   'P 1'
#
loop_
_entity.id
_entity.type
_entity.pdbx_description
1 polymer ?
#
loop_
_entity_poly.entity_id
_entity_poly.type
_entity_poly.pdbx_seq_one_letter_code
_entity_poly.pdbx_strand_id
1 'polypeptide(L)'
;MRYVLIPMACLAILPAACGKMPGELREYVQQDGDWGWGNGTGCKDRTDVWYIAGDRITIYSQGEIAGYLRLDERRGLYSNGLTSGSGAWTDMLWILHGPAPDGSGETGRQEMRLAIRGGPGRTTALRTYNHRLFVDDATGERRRIDEPRHGDRMIPCNERR
;
A
#
# COMPACT_ATOMS: atom_id res chain seq x y z
N MET A 1 -3.14 -54.93 40.26
CA MET A 1 -3.67 -53.56 40.11
C MET A 1 -2.88 -52.84 39.03
N ARG A 2 -3.51 -52.51 37.90
CA ARG A 2 -2.88 -51.81 36.76
C ARG A 2 -3.09 -50.31 36.95
N TYR A 3 -2.00 -49.56 37.06
CA TYR A 3 -2.03 -48.10 37.14
C TYR A 3 -2.29 -47.50 35.75
N VAL A 4 -3.36 -46.72 35.63
CA VAL A 4 -3.72 -45.96 34.43
C VAL A 4 -2.96 -44.64 34.47
N LEU A 5 -2.05 -44.44 33.52
CA LEU A 5 -1.42 -43.14 33.25
C LEU A 5 -2.35 -42.37 32.31
N ILE A 6 -2.98 -41.32 32.84
CA ILE A 6 -3.68 -40.29 32.04
C ILE A 6 -2.62 -39.27 31.62
N PRO A 7 -2.25 -39.16 30.33
CA PRO A 7 -1.47 -38.02 29.89
C PRO A 7 -2.38 -36.80 29.87
N MET A 8 -2.10 -35.89 30.81
CA MET A 8 -2.63 -34.54 30.91
C MET A 8 -2.34 -33.80 29.60
N ALA A 9 -3.36 -33.66 28.76
CA ALA A 9 -3.29 -32.83 27.56
C ALA A 9 -3.12 -31.37 28.00
N CYS A 10 -1.87 -30.90 28.03
CA CYS A 10 -1.58 -29.47 28.04
C CYS A 10 -2.07 -28.90 26.71
N LEU A 11 -3.30 -28.39 26.72
CA LEU A 11 -3.85 -27.55 25.67
C LEU A 11 -3.02 -26.27 25.64
N ALA A 12 -1.90 -26.29 24.90
CA ALA A 12 -1.13 -25.10 24.62
C ALA A 12 -2.01 -24.19 23.77
N ILE A 13 -2.61 -23.19 24.41
CA ILE A 13 -3.24 -22.06 23.74
C ILE A 13 -2.09 -21.32 23.04
N LEU A 14 -1.84 -21.68 21.79
CA LEU A 14 -0.93 -20.95 20.92
C LEU A 14 -1.48 -19.51 20.84
N PRO A 15 -0.70 -18.48 21.23
CA PRO A 15 -1.12 -17.12 20.98
C PRO A 15 -1.29 -16.98 19.47
N ALA A 16 -2.49 -16.56 19.05
CA ALA A 16 -2.74 -16.17 17.68
C ALA A 16 -1.62 -15.23 17.26
N ALA A 17 -0.78 -15.69 16.34
CA ALA A 17 0.28 -14.87 15.77
C ALA A 17 -0.40 -13.75 14.98
N CYS A 18 -0.69 -12.64 15.65
CA CYS A 18 -0.88 -11.36 15.00
C CYS A 18 0.42 -11.07 14.26
N GLY A 19 0.49 -11.46 12.98
CA GLY A 19 1.68 -11.32 12.16
C GLY A 19 2.12 -9.87 12.16
N LYS A 20 3.24 -9.55 12.80
CA LYS A 20 3.84 -8.23 12.68
C LYS A 20 4.50 -8.15 11.32
N MET A 21 4.29 -7.06 10.59
CA MET A 21 5.03 -6.77 9.36
C MET A 21 6.55 -6.87 9.60
N PRO A 22 7.33 -7.54 8.72
CA PRO A 22 8.79 -7.52 8.78
C PRO A 22 9.31 -6.08 8.79
N GLY A 23 10.27 -5.76 9.65
CA GLY A 23 10.75 -4.38 9.87
C GLY A 23 11.17 -3.67 8.57
N GLU A 24 11.96 -4.33 7.73
CA GLU A 24 12.43 -3.79 6.46
C GLU A 24 11.29 -3.46 5.48
N LEU A 25 10.26 -4.32 5.41
CA LEU A 25 9.11 -4.05 4.54
C LEU A 25 8.29 -2.88 5.08
N ARG A 26 8.17 -2.74 6.40
CA ARG A 26 7.51 -1.60 7.05
C ARG A 26 8.22 -0.31 6.70
N GLU A 27 9.53 -0.28 6.87
CA GLU A 27 10.36 0.89 6.56
C GLU A 27 10.24 1.25 5.07
N TYR A 28 10.34 0.25 4.19
CA TYR A 28 10.20 0.45 2.75
C TYR A 28 8.86 1.10 2.38
N VAL A 29 7.74 0.62 2.94
CA VAL A 29 6.41 1.16 2.58
C VAL A 29 6.05 2.44 3.31
N GLN A 30 6.76 2.77 4.39
CA GLN A 30 6.54 3.97 5.19
C GLN A 30 7.49 5.12 4.84
N GLN A 31 8.49 4.89 3.99
CA GLN A 31 9.46 5.94 3.67
C GLN A 31 8.85 7.15 2.97
N ASP A 32 9.41 8.30 3.30
CA ASP A 32 9.20 9.57 2.63
C ASP A 32 10.19 9.72 1.47
N GLY A 33 9.98 10.74 0.65
CA GLY A 33 10.80 11.04 -0.53
C GLY A 33 10.07 10.84 -1.85
N ASP A 34 10.84 10.83 -2.93
CA ASP A 34 10.31 10.67 -4.28
C ASP A 34 9.95 9.19 -4.53
N TRP A 35 8.69 8.94 -4.88
CA TRP A 35 8.20 7.66 -5.36
C TRP A 35 7.85 7.76 -6.84
N GLY A 36 8.63 7.10 -7.70
CA GLY A 36 8.47 7.17 -9.15
C GLY A 36 7.63 6.05 -9.73
N TRP A 37 6.72 6.43 -10.62
CA TRP A 37 5.87 5.53 -11.39
C TRP A 37 6.60 4.87 -12.56
N GLY A 38 5.93 3.97 -13.29
CA GLY A 38 6.54 3.25 -14.40
C GLY A 38 7.71 2.37 -13.97
N ASN A 39 7.60 1.73 -12.80
CA ASN A 39 8.68 0.95 -12.19
C ASN A 39 9.97 1.78 -11.97
N GLY A 40 9.80 3.04 -11.57
CA GLY A 40 10.90 3.97 -11.26
C GLY A 40 11.42 4.79 -12.45
N THR A 41 10.90 4.57 -13.66
CA THR A 41 11.25 5.42 -14.81
C THR A 41 10.85 6.88 -14.58
N GLY A 42 9.74 7.11 -13.88
CA GLY A 42 9.25 8.43 -13.50
C GLY A 42 10.19 9.24 -12.61
N CYS A 43 11.12 8.58 -11.89
CA CYS A 43 12.12 9.26 -11.05
C CYS A 43 13.08 10.15 -11.85
N LYS A 44 13.33 9.83 -13.13
CA LYS A 44 14.22 10.64 -13.95
C LYS A 44 13.62 12.04 -14.10
N ASP A 45 14.35 13.06 -13.67
CA ASP A 45 13.94 14.47 -13.77
C ASP A 45 12.52 14.74 -13.21
N ARG A 46 12.07 13.91 -12.25
CA ARG A 46 10.69 13.91 -11.73
C ARG A 46 9.62 13.90 -12.83
N THR A 47 9.87 13.16 -13.91
CA THR A 47 8.96 13.00 -15.04
C THR A 47 7.59 12.47 -14.60
N ASP A 48 7.55 11.60 -13.60
CA ASP A 48 6.30 11.08 -13.05
C ASP A 48 6.50 10.54 -11.61
N VAL A 49 6.30 11.41 -10.62
CA VAL A 49 6.67 11.16 -9.21
C VAL A 49 5.58 11.60 -8.26
N TRP A 50 5.35 10.81 -7.22
CA TRP A 50 4.69 11.24 -6.00
C TRP A 50 5.76 11.50 -4.93
N TYR A 51 6.02 12.77 -4.63
CA TYR A 51 6.93 13.15 -3.55
C TYR A 51 6.15 13.18 -2.24
N ILE A 52 6.58 12.39 -1.26
CA ILE A 52 5.89 12.24 0.01
C ILE A 52 6.74 12.85 1.13
N ALA A 53 6.14 13.74 1.91
CA ALA A 53 6.74 14.35 3.09
C ALA A 53 5.70 14.42 4.20
N GLY A 54 5.81 13.52 5.19
CA GLY A 54 4.78 13.35 6.21
C GLY A 54 3.42 12.99 5.61
N ASP A 55 2.41 13.82 5.90
CA ASP A 55 1.04 13.65 5.41
C ASP A 55 0.79 14.31 4.05
N ARG A 56 1.80 14.93 3.43
CA ARG A 56 1.65 15.60 2.13
C ARG A 56 2.25 14.78 1.01
N ILE A 57 1.49 14.63 -0.06
CA ILE A 57 1.98 14.13 -1.36
C ILE A 57 1.93 15.27 -2.37
N THR A 58 3.07 15.58 -2.98
CA THR A 58 3.17 16.47 -4.14
C THR A 58 3.31 15.61 -5.39
N ILE A 59 2.41 15.79 -6.34
CA ILE A 59 2.42 15.05 -7.61
C ILE A 59 3.22 15.86 -8.62
N TYR A 60 4.26 15.24 -9.18
CA TYR A 60 5.03 15.78 -10.28
C TYR A 60 4.68 15.06 -11.59
N SER A 61 4.58 15.83 -12.66
CA SER A 61 4.44 15.35 -14.04
C SER A 61 5.32 16.20 -14.93
N GLN A 62 6.20 15.56 -15.71
CA GLN A 62 7.18 16.22 -16.58
C GLN A 62 8.05 17.24 -15.82
N GLY A 63 8.43 16.94 -14.57
CA GLY A 63 9.24 17.81 -13.73
C GLY A 63 8.48 18.93 -13.03
N GLU A 64 7.22 19.17 -13.41
CA GLU A 64 6.38 20.24 -12.87
C GLU A 64 5.37 19.72 -11.84
N ILE A 65 4.93 20.58 -10.93
CA ILE A 65 3.89 20.22 -9.96
C ILE A 65 2.54 20.15 -10.68
N ALA A 66 1.96 18.95 -10.68
CA ALA A 66 0.65 18.67 -11.28
C ALA A 66 -0.49 18.67 -10.25
N GLY A 67 -0.18 18.56 -8.96
CA GLY A 67 -1.20 18.58 -7.90
C GLY A 67 -0.70 18.15 -6.54
N TYR A 68 -1.64 18.03 -5.61
CA TYR A 68 -1.37 17.64 -4.23
C TYR A 68 -2.44 16.66 -3.74
N LEU A 69 -2.01 15.73 -2.88
CA LEU A 69 -2.88 14.90 -2.07
C LEU A 69 -2.42 14.98 -0.62
N ARG A 70 -3.35 14.78 0.31
CA ARG A 70 -3.03 14.45 1.70
C ARG A 70 -3.03 12.94 1.85
N LEU A 71 -2.07 12.41 2.58
CA LEU A 71 -1.94 11.01 2.96
C LEU A 71 -2.41 10.87 4.39
N ASP A 72 -3.61 10.33 4.56
CA ASP A 72 -4.26 10.20 5.86
C ASP A 72 -3.76 8.96 6.59
N GLU A 73 -3.58 7.86 5.86
CA GLU A 73 -3.20 6.58 6.45
C GLU A 73 -2.47 5.69 5.43
N ARG A 74 -1.47 4.94 5.91
CA ARG A 74 -0.91 3.77 5.23
C ARG A 74 -1.14 2.54 6.10
N ARG A 75 -1.93 1.59 5.61
CA ARG A 75 -2.28 0.39 6.34
C ARG A 75 -2.00 -0.86 5.52
N GLY A 76 -1.31 -1.83 6.09
CA GLY A 76 -1.18 -3.13 5.46
C GLY A 76 -2.43 -3.95 5.56
N LEU A 77 -2.66 -4.76 4.54
CA LEU A 77 -3.75 -5.71 4.50
C LEU A 77 -3.16 -7.11 4.62
N TYR A 78 -3.61 -7.84 5.64
CA TYR A 78 -3.26 -9.24 5.83
C TYR A 78 -4.12 -10.10 4.91
N SER A 79 -3.50 -10.98 4.14
CA SER A 79 -4.24 -12.03 3.44
C SER A 79 -4.61 -13.11 4.46
N ASN A 80 -5.85 -13.09 4.95
CA ASN A 80 -6.39 -14.16 5.80
C ASN A 80 -6.72 -15.44 5.00
N GLY A 81 -6.24 -15.58 3.76
CA GLY A 81 -6.72 -16.57 2.79
C GLY A 81 -5.69 -17.58 2.27
N LEU A 82 -4.45 -17.60 2.76
CA LEU A 82 -3.48 -18.61 2.36
C LEU A 82 -3.04 -19.43 3.58
N THR A 83 -3.35 -20.72 3.51
CA THR A 83 -2.98 -21.84 4.40
C THR A 83 -1.48 -22.10 4.50
N SER A 84 -0.64 -21.07 4.38
CA SER A 84 0.77 -21.10 4.76
C SER A 84 0.98 -20.09 5.88
N GLY A 85 1.20 -20.57 7.10
CA GLY A 85 1.28 -19.81 8.35
C GLY A 85 2.42 -18.80 8.45
N SER A 86 2.53 -17.87 7.50
CA SER A 86 3.59 -16.85 7.43
C SER A 86 3.08 -15.42 7.57
N GLY A 87 1.76 -15.16 7.53
CA GLY A 87 1.20 -13.84 7.85
C GLY A 87 1.79 -12.67 7.04
N ALA A 88 2.21 -12.92 5.80
CA ALA A 88 2.93 -11.94 4.99
C ALA A 88 2.00 -10.84 4.46
N TRP A 89 2.45 -9.58 4.53
CA TRP A 89 1.80 -8.45 3.86
C TRP A 89 1.96 -8.61 2.35
N THR A 90 0.88 -8.93 1.66
CA THR A 90 0.84 -8.95 0.18
C THR A 90 0.33 -7.65 -0.39
N ASP A 91 -0.35 -6.85 0.43
CA ASP A 91 -1.11 -5.69 0.01
C ASP A 91 -1.06 -4.58 1.05
N MET A 92 -1.32 -3.37 0.59
CA MET A 92 -1.54 -2.18 1.39
C MET A 92 -2.76 -1.40 0.92
N LEU A 93 -3.26 -0.58 1.82
CA LEU A 93 -4.25 0.43 1.60
C LEU A 93 -3.64 1.78 1.93
N TRP A 94 -3.66 2.69 0.97
CA TRP A 94 -3.38 4.10 1.18
C TRP A 94 -4.70 4.85 1.22
N ILE A 95 -4.94 5.55 2.32
CA ILE A 95 -6.05 6.49 2.44
C ILE A 95 -5.51 7.86 2.08
N LEU A 96 -6.03 8.40 0.99
CA LEU A 96 -5.63 9.70 0.45
C LEU A 96 -6.81 10.64 0.52
N HIS A 97 -6.55 11.92 0.48
CA HIS A 97 -7.58 12.95 0.41
C HIS A 97 -7.16 14.02 -0.59
N GLY A 98 -8.05 14.36 -1.52
CA GLY A 98 -7.79 15.35 -2.57
C GLY A 98 -8.69 15.15 -3.79
N PRO A 99 -8.31 15.73 -4.96
CA PRO A 99 -9.12 15.68 -6.16
C PRO A 99 -9.40 14.25 -6.62
N ALA A 100 -10.62 14.01 -7.11
CA ALA A 100 -11.00 12.75 -7.72
C ALA A 100 -10.08 12.42 -8.92
N PRO A 101 -9.57 11.18 -9.01
CA PRO A 101 -8.59 10.81 -10.04
C PRO A 101 -9.18 10.70 -11.45
N ASP A 102 -10.51 10.76 -11.61
CA ASP A 102 -11.21 10.75 -12.90
C ASP A 102 -11.31 12.13 -13.56
N GLY A 103 -10.80 13.19 -12.90
CA GLY A 103 -10.84 14.55 -13.43
C GLY A 103 -12.20 15.23 -13.34
N SER A 104 -13.14 14.68 -12.57
CA SER A 104 -14.46 15.29 -12.35
C SER A 104 -14.42 16.65 -11.63
N GLY A 105 -13.32 16.98 -10.97
CA GLY A 105 -13.15 18.21 -10.19
C GLY A 105 -13.68 18.11 -8.75
N GLU A 106 -14.29 16.99 -8.39
CA GLU A 106 -14.70 16.68 -7.02
C GLU A 106 -13.48 16.48 -6.11
N THR A 107 -13.65 16.74 -4.81
CA THR A 107 -12.62 16.50 -3.77
C THR A 107 -13.19 15.56 -2.73
N GLY A 108 -12.36 14.62 -2.28
CA GLY A 108 -12.82 13.59 -1.38
C GLY A 108 -11.76 12.62 -0.91
N ARG A 109 -12.20 11.68 -0.08
CA ARG A 109 -11.38 10.59 0.44
C ARG A 109 -11.27 9.46 -0.58
N GLN A 110 -10.04 9.01 -0.80
CA GLN A 110 -9.67 7.94 -1.74
C GLN A 110 -9.09 6.74 -0.98
N GLU A 111 -9.63 5.55 -1.25
CA GLU A 111 -9.08 4.28 -0.76
C GLU A 111 -8.32 3.57 -1.89
N MET A 112 -7.00 3.75 -1.92
CA MET A 112 -6.15 3.20 -2.97
C MET A 112 -5.48 1.91 -2.48
N ARG A 113 -5.87 0.76 -3.06
CA ARG A 113 -5.23 -0.53 -2.78
C ARG A 113 -4.00 -0.72 -3.66
N LEU A 114 -2.92 -1.18 -3.03
CA LEU A 114 -1.63 -1.44 -3.65
C LEU A 114 -1.19 -2.86 -3.32
N ALA A 115 -0.78 -3.64 -4.32
CA ALA A 115 -0.10 -4.91 -4.10
C ALA A 115 1.40 -4.69 -3.91
N ILE A 116 1.97 -5.32 -2.89
CA ILE A 116 3.41 -5.35 -2.69
C ILE A 116 3.98 -6.45 -3.60
N ARG A 117 4.85 -6.08 -4.54
CA ARG A 117 5.47 -6.99 -5.50
C ARG A 117 6.98 -6.92 -5.36
N GLY A 118 7.61 -8.05 -5.09
CA GLY A 118 9.05 -8.15 -4.93
C GLY A 118 9.48 -9.61 -4.95
N GLY A 119 10.76 -9.86 -4.78
CA GLY A 119 11.30 -11.21 -4.68
C GLY A 119 12.83 -11.24 -4.79
N PRO A 120 13.45 -12.41 -4.63
CA PRO A 120 14.91 -12.54 -4.76
C PRO A 120 15.41 -11.93 -6.07
N GLY A 121 16.33 -10.96 -5.97
CA GLY A 121 16.92 -10.25 -7.12
C GLY A 121 16.00 -9.23 -7.80
N ARG A 122 14.82 -8.92 -7.26
CA ARG A 122 13.88 -7.94 -7.83
C ARG A 122 13.63 -6.81 -6.83
N THR A 123 13.71 -5.57 -7.31
CA THR A 123 13.31 -4.39 -6.53
C THR A 123 11.85 -4.54 -6.11
N THR A 124 11.58 -4.34 -4.82
CA THR A 124 10.22 -4.28 -4.30
C THR A 124 9.51 -3.10 -4.96
N ALA A 125 8.22 -3.22 -5.24
CA ALA A 125 7.41 -2.21 -5.87
C ALA A 125 5.97 -2.26 -5.36
N LEU A 126 5.29 -1.12 -5.37
CA LEU A 126 3.87 -1.02 -5.10
C LEU A 126 3.12 -0.99 -6.41
N ARG A 127 2.26 -1.98 -6.65
CA ARG A 127 1.48 -2.11 -7.88
C ARG A 127 0.03 -1.74 -7.61
N THR A 128 -0.55 -0.88 -8.43
CA THR A 128 -1.95 -0.49 -8.27
C THR A 128 -2.93 -1.62 -8.65
N TYR A 129 -4.11 -1.59 -8.03
CA TYR A 129 -5.25 -2.42 -8.44
C TYR A 129 -5.98 -1.79 -9.64
N ASN A 130 -7.11 -2.36 -10.07
CA ASN A 130 -7.92 -1.84 -11.18
C ASN A 130 -8.85 -0.69 -10.81
N HIS A 131 -9.00 -0.41 -9.52
CA HIS A 131 -9.87 0.65 -9.06
C HIS A 131 -9.41 1.17 -7.70
N ARG A 132 -9.92 2.34 -7.36
CA ARG A 132 -9.96 2.86 -5.99
C ARG A 132 -11.38 3.28 -5.63
N LEU A 133 -11.68 3.31 -4.34
CA LEU A 133 -12.96 3.85 -3.87
C LEU A 133 -12.78 5.34 -3.60
N PHE A 134 -13.80 6.12 -3.92
CA PHE A 134 -13.87 7.54 -3.67
C PHE A 134 -15.12 7.87 -2.87
N VAL A 135 -14.99 8.76 -1.90
CA VAL A 135 -16.09 9.32 -1.13
C VAL A 135 -16.01 10.82 -1.28
N ASP A 136 -17.00 11.41 -1.94
CA ASP A 136 -17.07 12.85 -2.17
C ASP A 136 -17.34 13.59 -0.85
N ASP A 137 -16.60 14.67 -0.60
CA ASP A 137 -16.73 15.40 0.68
C ASP A 137 -18.03 16.20 0.78
N ALA A 138 -18.56 16.69 -0.34
CA ALA A 138 -19.73 17.57 -0.35
C ALA A 138 -21.03 16.78 -0.14
N THR A 139 -21.12 15.59 -0.73
CA THR A 139 -22.33 14.77 -0.79
C THR A 139 -22.24 13.52 0.08
N GLY A 140 -21.04 13.07 0.43
CA GLY A 140 -20.80 11.77 1.07
C GLY A 140 -21.04 10.58 0.15
N GLU A 141 -21.30 10.80 -1.15
CA GLU A 141 -21.53 9.72 -2.09
C GLU A 141 -20.27 8.88 -2.27
N ARG A 142 -20.42 7.56 -2.15
CA ARG A 142 -19.34 6.60 -2.35
C ARG A 142 -19.46 5.93 -3.71
N ARG A 143 -18.39 6.03 -4.52
CA ARG A 143 -18.31 5.38 -5.82
C ARG A 143 -16.96 4.70 -6.04
N ARG A 144 -16.94 3.80 -7.02
CA ARG A 144 -15.74 3.16 -7.51
C ARG A 144 -15.25 3.91 -8.73
N ILE A 145 -13.97 4.28 -8.74
CA ILE A 145 -13.32 4.92 -9.88
C ILE A 145 -12.26 3.97 -10.42
N ASP A 146 -12.24 3.81 -11.74
CA ASP A 146 -11.20 3.04 -12.42
C ASP A 146 -9.84 3.67 -12.17
N GLU A 147 -8.85 2.84 -11.84
CA GLU A 147 -7.53 3.31 -11.48
C GLU A 147 -6.79 3.80 -12.74
N PRO A 148 -6.47 5.10 -12.87
CA PRO A 148 -5.78 5.62 -14.06
C PRO A 148 -4.44 4.94 -14.29
N ARG A 149 -3.79 4.49 -13.21
CA ARG A 149 -2.49 3.82 -13.24
C ARG A 149 -2.62 2.30 -13.15
N HIS A 150 -3.71 1.70 -13.62
CA HIS A 150 -3.99 0.28 -13.39
C HIS A 150 -2.79 -0.62 -13.75
N GLY A 151 -2.31 -1.37 -12.76
CA GLY A 151 -1.24 -2.34 -12.94
C GLY A 151 0.15 -1.74 -13.05
N ASP A 152 0.28 -0.41 -13.07
CA ASP A 152 1.53 0.31 -12.99
C ASP A 152 2.20 0.13 -11.63
N ARG A 153 3.51 0.36 -11.58
CA ARG A 153 4.36 0.12 -10.42
C ARG A 153 5.04 1.40 -9.98
N MET A 154 5.03 1.61 -8.68
CA MET A 154 5.73 2.69 -8.01
C MET A 154 6.87 2.13 -7.17
N ILE A 155 8.04 2.75 -7.27
CA ILE A 155 9.19 2.48 -6.40
C ILE A 155 9.75 3.78 -5.84
N PRO A 156 10.36 3.76 -4.65
CA PRO A 156 11.19 4.84 -4.13
C PRO A 156 12.35 5.12 -5.08
N CYS A 157 12.64 6.39 -5.35
CA CYS A 157 13.66 6.76 -6.32
C CYS A 157 15.09 6.50 -5.85
N ASN A 158 15.32 6.45 -4.53
CA ASN A 158 16.55 5.98 -3.90
C ASN A 158 16.78 4.46 -4.06
N GLU A 159 15.73 3.68 -4.36
CA GLU A 159 15.79 2.22 -4.57
C GLU A 159 15.87 1.84 -6.06
N ARG A 160 15.94 2.83 -6.95
CA ARG A 160 16.11 2.63 -8.38
C ARG A 160 17.53 2.08 -8.65
N ARG A 161 17.58 0.87 -9.18
CA ARG A 161 18.81 0.22 -9.67
C ARG A 161 19.01 0.47 -11.16
#